data_AF-A0A059CXA5-F1
#
_entry.id   AF-A0A059CXA5-F1
#
_cell.length_a   1.000
_cell.length_b   1.000
_cell.length_c   1.000
_cell.angle_alpha   90.00
_cell.angle_beta   90.00
_cell.angle_gamma   90.00
#
_symmetry.space_group_name_H-M   'P 1'
#
loop_
_entity.id
_entity.type
_entity.pdbx_description
1 polymer ?
#
loop_
_entity_poly.entity_id
_entity_poly.type
_entity_poly.pdbx_seq_one_letter_code
_entity_poly.pdbx_strand_id
1 'polypeptide(L)'
;MASVILGILLILVPLPLSAEAQTGGNLTLGKSLTANNWNSSWLSPLGEFAFGFRKMGQGAYLLAIWFEMIEEKTVVWWANGSDLAPEGSKVQLTANRGLVLTDSRGRELWSSNLTATCLAYAAMLDTGNFILASASHVKLWDSFSRPTDTILPTQQLDLRAKLNAQYSEMNYSAGRFHFMLGDAGNLAFYATPDPLDASDTYWRSNTVGSGFQLIFNQSGQVYLTARNRTILNRITAEPVPTGGYYQRAILEYDGVFRQYIHPKTANSSSGRLIGWSRVSASVPQNLCTSIAQQIGSGACGFNSYCTRGDDLRPRCQCPPGYTLLDSTNEMNGCIQDFAPQNCNGSRPETD
;
A
#
# COMPACT_ATOMS: atom_id res chain seq x y z
N MET A 1 72.70 -3.32 -30.84
CA MET A 1 71.48 -2.96 -30.11
C MET A 1 70.30 -3.46 -30.92
N ALA A 2 69.72 -4.61 -30.53
CA ALA A 2 68.54 -5.18 -31.17
C ALA A 2 67.36 -4.99 -30.22
N SER A 3 66.30 -4.35 -30.72
CA SER A 3 65.08 -4.04 -29.97
C SER A 3 64.04 -5.12 -30.24
N VAL A 4 63.54 -5.76 -29.18
CA VAL A 4 62.42 -6.71 -29.23
C VAL A 4 61.28 -6.07 -28.45
N ILE A 5 60.22 -5.67 -29.13
CA ILE A 5 58.98 -5.22 -28.49
C ILE A 5 58.01 -6.39 -28.50
N LEU A 6 57.70 -6.88 -27.31
CA LEU A 6 56.80 -7.99 -27.04
C LEU A 6 55.35 -7.49 -27.08
N GLY A 7 54.55 -7.94 -28.05
CA GLY A 7 53.12 -7.62 -28.14
C GLY A 7 52.30 -8.45 -27.15
N ILE A 8 51.54 -7.78 -26.28
CA ILE A 8 50.63 -8.41 -25.31
C ILE A 8 49.28 -8.64 -25.98
N LEU A 9 48.91 -9.91 -26.20
CA LEU A 9 47.61 -10.32 -26.73
C LEU A 9 46.61 -10.45 -25.56
N LEU A 10 45.70 -9.50 -25.41
CA LEU A 10 44.60 -9.56 -24.44
C LEU A 10 43.51 -10.52 -24.95
N ILE A 11 43.46 -11.73 -24.39
CA ILE A 11 42.40 -12.71 -24.63
C ILE A 11 41.20 -12.34 -23.76
N LEU A 12 40.16 -11.75 -24.37
CA LEU A 12 38.84 -11.56 -23.76
C LEU A 12 38.13 -12.92 -23.69
N VAL A 13 38.12 -13.53 -22.50
CA VAL A 13 37.29 -14.71 -22.22
C VAL A 13 35.85 -14.24 -21.95
N PRO A 14 34.85 -14.65 -22.73
CA PRO A 14 33.47 -14.35 -22.42
C PRO A 14 33.03 -15.26 -21.27
N LEU A 15 32.89 -14.68 -20.08
CA LEU A 15 32.15 -15.32 -18.99
C LEU A 15 30.68 -15.43 -19.41
N PRO A 16 30.03 -16.61 -19.27
CA PRO A 16 28.60 -16.70 -19.48
C PRO A 16 27.91 -15.94 -18.34
N LEU A 17 27.51 -14.70 -18.59
CA LEU A 17 26.49 -14.05 -17.78
C LEU A 17 25.18 -14.82 -18.04
N SER A 18 24.82 -15.71 -17.11
CA SER A 18 23.44 -16.19 -16.99
C SER A 18 22.59 -15.05 -16.46
N ALA A 19 22.28 -14.08 -17.34
CA ALA A 19 21.15 -13.20 -17.11
C ALA A 19 19.90 -14.00 -17.45
N GLU A 20 19.26 -14.60 -16.43
CA GLU A 20 17.87 -15.03 -16.56
C GLU A 20 17.02 -13.76 -16.73
N ALA A 21 16.93 -13.29 -17.98
CA ALA A 21 15.91 -12.36 -18.38
C ALA A 21 14.57 -13.07 -18.16
N GLN A 22 13.89 -12.73 -17.07
CA GLN A 22 12.47 -13.07 -16.89
C GLN A 22 11.74 -12.39 -18.05
N THR A 23 11.45 -13.14 -19.11
CA THR A 23 10.54 -12.70 -20.16
C THR A 23 9.22 -12.37 -19.50
N GLY A 24 8.85 -11.09 -19.44
CA GLY A 24 7.57 -10.61 -18.91
C GLY A 24 6.43 -11.36 -19.61
N GLY A 25 5.85 -12.32 -18.90
CA GLY A 25 4.99 -13.34 -19.48
C GLY A 25 4.32 -14.20 -18.41
N ASN A 26 3.45 -15.11 -18.85
CA ASN A 26 2.67 -15.96 -17.95
C ASN A 26 3.58 -16.88 -17.13
N LEU A 27 3.43 -16.81 -15.81
CA LEU A 27 4.11 -17.65 -14.83
C LEU A 27 3.44 -19.01 -14.77
N THR A 28 4.17 -20.05 -15.11
CA THR A 28 3.68 -21.43 -15.06
C THR A 28 3.62 -21.95 -13.61
N LEU A 29 2.80 -22.98 -13.40
CA LEU A 29 2.71 -23.68 -12.12
C LEU A 29 4.10 -24.16 -11.65
N GLY A 30 4.34 -24.07 -10.34
CA GLY A 30 5.62 -24.44 -9.72
C GLY A 30 6.66 -23.32 -9.69
N LYS A 31 6.47 -22.24 -10.47
CA LYS A 31 7.33 -21.05 -10.38
C LYS A 31 7.29 -20.45 -8.98
N SER A 32 8.45 -19.95 -8.54
CA SER A 32 8.61 -19.42 -7.20
C SER A 32 9.66 -18.32 -7.11
N LEU A 33 9.54 -17.48 -6.11
CA LEU A 33 10.56 -16.53 -5.66
C LEU A 33 10.99 -16.89 -4.24
N THR A 34 12.23 -16.58 -3.90
CA THR A 34 12.79 -16.75 -2.56
C THR A 34 13.18 -15.40 -2.00
N ALA A 35 12.83 -15.13 -0.74
CA ALA A 35 13.22 -13.94 0.00
C ALA A 35 14.73 -13.98 0.28
N ASN A 36 15.48 -13.13 -0.42
CA ASN A 36 16.92 -13.03 -0.31
C ASN A 36 17.38 -11.62 -0.74
N ASN A 37 18.68 -11.35 -0.66
CA ASN A 37 19.24 -10.03 -1.02
C ASN A 37 19.33 -9.74 -2.53
N TRP A 38 18.89 -10.65 -3.39
CA TRP A 38 19.06 -10.57 -4.85
C TRP A 38 17.85 -9.96 -5.58
N ASN A 39 16.89 -9.38 -4.83
CA ASN A 39 15.71 -8.65 -5.34
C ASN A 39 14.94 -9.40 -6.45
N SER A 40 14.74 -10.72 -6.29
CA SER A 40 14.00 -11.50 -7.29
C SER A 40 12.53 -11.08 -7.35
N SER A 41 12.05 -10.76 -8.55
CA SER A 41 10.68 -10.34 -8.83
C SER A 41 10.16 -10.87 -10.16
N TRP A 42 8.84 -10.88 -10.30
CA TRP A 42 8.13 -11.12 -11.55
C TRP A 42 7.66 -9.77 -12.11
N LEU A 43 8.18 -9.41 -13.28
CA LEU A 43 7.91 -8.13 -13.92
C LEU A 43 6.65 -8.19 -14.78
N SER A 44 5.97 -7.04 -14.90
CA SER A 44 4.97 -6.84 -15.94
C SER A 44 5.61 -6.79 -17.33
N PRO A 45 4.87 -7.02 -18.43
CA PRO A 45 5.43 -7.01 -19.79
C PRO A 45 6.22 -5.75 -20.16
N LEU A 46 5.76 -4.57 -19.73
CA LEU A 46 6.47 -3.30 -19.94
C LEU A 46 7.51 -2.99 -18.85
N GLY A 47 7.63 -3.82 -17.82
CA GLY A 47 8.53 -3.60 -16.69
C GLY A 47 8.14 -2.41 -15.83
N GLU A 48 6.90 -1.93 -15.90
CA GLU A 48 6.42 -0.80 -15.09
C GLU A 48 6.08 -1.22 -13.66
N PHE A 49 5.65 -2.48 -13.48
CA PHE A 49 5.33 -3.06 -12.19
C PHE A 49 6.10 -4.35 -11.95
N ALA A 50 6.33 -4.65 -10.68
CA ALA A 50 6.94 -5.89 -10.25
C ALA A 50 6.19 -6.49 -9.06
N PHE A 51 6.11 -7.82 -9.01
CA PHE A 51 5.64 -8.59 -7.86
C PHE A 51 6.81 -9.39 -7.28
N GLY A 52 7.05 -9.30 -5.97
CA GLY A 52 8.15 -10.04 -5.35
C GLY A 52 8.44 -9.63 -3.91
N PHE A 53 9.65 -9.92 -3.44
CA PHE A 53 10.06 -9.60 -2.07
C PHE A 53 10.77 -8.25 -1.99
N ARG A 54 10.29 -7.39 -1.08
CA ARG A 54 10.94 -6.14 -0.65
C ARG A 54 11.53 -6.32 0.73
N LYS A 55 12.80 -5.95 0.91
CA LYS A 55 13.47 -6.02 2.22
C LYS A 55 12.97 -4.88 3.11
N MET A 56 12.47 -5.21 4.30
CA MET A 56 11.93 -4.26 5.28
C MET A 56 12.87 -3.99 6.46
N GLY A 57 13.95 -4.77 6.56
CA GLY A 57 14.92 -4.68 7.64
C GLY A 57 15.91 -5.83 7.55
N GLN A 58 16.62 -6.11 8.64
CA GLN A 58 17.55 -7.21 8.68
C GLN A 58 16.81 -8.55 8.67
N GLY A 59 16.92 -9.30 7.56
CA GLY A 59 16.33 -10.63 7.41
C GLY A 59 14.80 -10.68 7.33
N ALA A 60 14.11 -9.54 7.15
CA ALA A 60 12.66 -9.45 7.08
C ALA A 60 12.19 -8.90 5.72
N TYR A 61 11.19 -9.57 5.12
CA TYR A 61 10.75 -9.31 3.75
C TYR A 61 9.22 -9.19 3.64
N LEU A 62 8.78 -8.21 2.86
CA LEU A 62 7.40 -8.01 2.46
C LEU A 62 7.19 -8.55 1.04
N LEU A 63 6.21 -9.44 0.85
CA LEU A 63 5.74 -9.84 -0.46
C LEU A 63 4.77 -8.77 -0.99
N ALA A 64 5.17 -8.09 -2.05
CA ALA A 64 4.54 -6.84 -2.49
C ALA A 64 4.47 -6.67 -4.01
N ILE A 65 3.67 -5.69 -4.44
CA ILE A 65 3.69 -5.09 -5.78
C ILE A 65 4.17 -3.66 -5.65
N TRP A 66 5.04 -3.21 -6.55
CA TRP A 66 5.55 -1.84 -6.59
C TRP A 66 5.73 -1.32 -8.02
N PHE A 67 5.86 0.00 -8.15
CA PHE A 67 6.31 0.65 -9.37
C PHE A 67 7.80 0.38 -9.59
N GLU A 68 8.13 -0.42 -10.60
CA GLU A 68 9.50 -0.86 -10.85
C GLU A 68 10.38 0.26 -11.42
N MET A 69 9.83 1.15 -12.24
CA MET A 69 10.63 2.23 -12.85
C MET A 69 10.88 3.43 -11.92
N ILE A 70 10.32 3.42 -10.70
CA ILE A 70 10.54 4.46 -9.69
C ILE A 70 11.68 4.00 -8.76
N GLU A 71 12.65 4.87 -8.49
CA GLU A 71 13.86 4.52 -7.73
C GLU A 71 13.53 4.00 -6.32
N GLU A 72 12.62 4.66 -5.62
CA GLU A 72 12.18 4.26 -4.28
C GLU A 72 11.38 2.95 -4.27
N LYS A 73 10.99 2.43 -5.45
CA LYS A 73 10.17 1.22 -5.63
C LYS A 73 8.90 1.29 -4.78
N THR A 74 8.11 2.32 -5.03
CA THR A 74 6.90 2.63 -4.27
C THR A 74 5.92 1.46 -4.27
N VAL A 75 5.66 0.91 -3.08
CA VAL A 75 4.72 -0.21 -2.86
C VAL A 75 3.28 0.26 -3.04
N VAL A 76 2.46 -0.58 -3.66
CA VAL A 76 1.03 -0.34 -3.97
C VAL A 76 0.12 -1.49 -3.55
N TRP A 77 0.70 -2.62 -3.18
CA TRP A 77 -0.03 -3.79 -2.68
C TRP A 77 0.93 -4.71 -1.91
N TRP A 78 0.42 -5.45 -0.92
CA TRP A 78 1.19 -6.45 -0.19
C TRP A 78 0.33 -7.60 0.35
N ALA A 79 0.99 -8.73 0.64
CA ALA A 79 0.35 -9.94 1.13
C ALA A 79 0.48 -10.13 2.66
N ASN A 80 1.64 -9.84 3.22
CA ASN A 80 2.04 -10.27 4.58
C ASN A 80 2.51 -9.10 5.45
N GLY A 81 1.72 -8.02 5.50
CA GLY A 81 2.09 -6.79 6.22
C GLY A 81 2.25 -6.96 7.74
N SER A 82 1.50 -7.90 8.33
CA SER A 82 1.54 -8.18 9.77
C SER A 82 2.51 -9.31 10.18
N ASP A 83 2.90 -10.17 9.24
CA ASP A 83 3.84 -11.30 9.49
C ASP A 83 4.90 -11.29 8.38
N LEU A 84 5.91 -10.43 8.54
CA LEU A 84 6.99 -10.29 7.57
C LEU A 84 7.74 -11.60 7.40
N ALA A 85 8.05 -11.93 6.15
CA ALA A 85 8.67 -13.19 5.79
C ALA A 85 10.15 -13.18 6.18
N PRO A 86 10.64 -14.17 6.95
CA PRO A 86 12.07 -14.33 7.22
C PRO A 86 12.87 -14.58 5.93
N GLU A 87 14.17 -14.28 5.95
CA GLU A 87 15.08 -14.68 4.88
C GLU A 87 14.99 -16.19 4.58
N GLY A 88 15.00 -16.55 3.30
CA GLY A 88 14.79 -17.91 2.83
C GLY A 88 13.32 -18.33 2.67
N SER A 89 12.36 -17.48 3.04
CA SER A 89 10.94 -17.72 2.74
C SER A 89 10.69 -17.79 1.23
N LYS A 90 9.69 -18.57 0.82
CA LYS A 90 9.38 -18.85 -0.59
C LYS A 90 7.92 -18.57 -0.89
N VAL A 91 7.66 -17.79 -1.94
CA VAL A 91 6.33 -17.70 -2.57
C VAL A 91 6.32 -18.57 -3.81
N GLN A 92 5.32 -19.44 -3.95
CA GLN A 92 5.20 -20.39 -5.06
C GLN A 92 3.78 -20.41 -5.62
N LEU A 93 3.68 -20.50 -6.95
CA LEU A 93 2.42 -20.75 -7.64
C LEU A 93 2.10 -22.25 -7.62
N THR A 94 0.96 -22.60 -7.03
CA THR A 94 0.51 -23.99 -6.84
C THR A 94 -0.84 -24.21 -7.51
N ALA A 95 -1.04 -25.39 -8.11
CA ALA A 95 -2.24 -25.69 -8.91
C ALA A 95 -3.57 -25.54 -8.14
N ASN A 96 -3.57 -25.90 -6.86
CA ASN A 96 -4.80 -26.05 -6.07
C ASN A 96 -5.03 -24.92 -5.05
N ARG A 97 -4.03 -24.07 -4.79
CA ARG A 97 -4.12 -23.03 -3.75
C ARG A 97 -3.78 -21.63 -4.26
N GLY A 98 -3.33 -21.54 -5.51
CA GLY A 98 -2.81 -20.31 -6.10
C GLY A 98 -1.43 -19.98 -5.55
N LEU A 99 -1.19 -18.73 -5.17
CA LEU A 99 0.04 -18.32 -4.52
C LEU A 99 0.06 -18.76 -3.06
N VAL A 100 1.16 -19.39 -2.65
CA VAL A 100 1.41 -19.79 -1.27
C VAL A 100 2.78 -19.27 -0.84
N LEU A 101 2.81 -18.48 0.23
CA LEU A 101 4.00 -17.97 0.88
C LEU A 101 4.28 -18.81 2.13
N THR A 102 5.48 -19.37 2.19
CA THR A 102 5.95 -20.21 3.30
C THR A 102 7.29 -19.72 3.83
N ASP A 103 7.53 -19.86 5.14
CA ASP A 103 8.86 -19.68 5.70
C ASP A 103 9.78 -20.86 5.36
N SER A 104 11.07 -20.74 5.72
CA SER A 104 12.09 -21.77 5.47
C SER A 104 11.82 -23.11 6.16
N ARG A 105 10.88 -23.17 7.12
CA ARG A 105 10.45 -24.39 7.82
C ARG A 105 9.15 -24.95 7.23
N GLY A 106 8.59 -24.33 6.20
CA GLY A 106 7.36 -24.74 5.55
C GLY A 106 6.08 -24.27 6.24
N ARG A 107 6.17 -23.39 7.25
CA ARG A 107 4.97 -22.76 7.84
C ARG A 107 4.41 -21.76 6.84
N GLU A 108 3.12 -21.83 6.59
CA GLU A 108 2.43 -20.87 5.75
C GLU A 108 2.30 -19.52 6.45
N LEU A 109 2.74 -18.47 5.76
CA LEU A 109 2.60 -17.08 6.21
C LEU A 109 1.41 -16.40 5.54
N TRP A 110 1.13 -16.76 4.29
CA TRP A 110 0.02 -16.22 3.52
C TRP A 110 -0.32 -17.12 2.33
N SER A 111 -1.57 -17.10 1.87
CA SER A 111 -1.94 -17.66 0.57
C SER A 111 -3.10 -16.91 -0.08
N SER A 112 -3.21 -17.02 -1.40
CA SER A 112 -4.36 -16.47 -2.14
C SER A 112 -5.68 -17.17 -1.83
N ASN A 113 -5.63 -18.32 -1.13
CA ASN A 113 -6.78 -19.17 -0.78
C ASN A 113 -7.67 -19.48 -1.99
N LEU A 114 -7.05 -19.76 -3.14
CA LEU A 114 -7.79 -20.14 -4.33
C LEU A 114 -8.38 -21.53 -4.14
N THR A 115 -9.67 -21.68 -4.40
CA THR A 115 -10.40 -22.97 -4.33
C THR A 115 -10.60 -23.61 -5.72
N ALA A 116 -10.27 -22.89 -6.78
CA ALA A 116 -10.40 -23.36 -8.15
C ALA A 116 -9.29 -24.37 -8.51
N THR A 117 -9.66 -25.44 -9.21
CA THR A 117 -8.75 -26.51 -9.66
C THR A 117 -8.22 -26.30 -11.09
N CYS A 118 -8.74 -25.29 -11.80
CA CYS A 118 -8.41 -25.01 -13.20
C CYS A 118 -7.36 -23.92 -13.39
N LEU A 119 -6.57 -23.60 -12.35
CA LEU A 119 -5.49 -22.63 -12.43
C LEU A 119 -4.41 -23.10 -13.43
N ALA A 120 -4.04 -22.23 -14.36
CA ALA A 120 -3.03 -22.53 -15.38
C ALA A 120 -1.79 -21.65 -15.23
N TYR A 121 -1.97 -20.35 -14.96
CA TYR A 121 -0.86 -19.42 -14.86
C TYR A 121 -1.17 -18.23 -13.95
N ALA A 122 -0.11 -17.50 -13.59
CA ALA A 122 -0.19 -16.18 -12.99
C ALA A 122 0.45 -15.13 -13.91
N ALA A 123 0.10 -13.86 -13.77
CA ALA A 123 0.73 -12.78 -14.54
C ALA A 123 0.69 -11.47 -13.76
N MET A 124 1.78 -10.71 -13.84
CA MET A 124 1.83 -9.31 -13.44
C MET A 124 1.41 -8.46 -14.65
N LEU A 125 0.27 -7.78 -14.60
CA LEU A 125 -0.20 -6.94 -15.71
C LEU A 125 0.39 -5.53 -15.64
N ASP A 126 0.50 -4.85 -16.78
CA ASP A 126 0.95 -3.44 -16.85
C ASP A 126 -0.03 -2.45 -16.22
N THR A 127 -1.24 -2.91 -15.85
CA THR A 127 -2.15 -2.13 -15.01
C THR A 127 -1.73 -2.08 -13.55
N GLY A 128 -0.78 -2.91 -13.12
CA GLY A 128 -0.46 -3.15 -11.71
C GLY A 128 -1.31 -4.24 -11.07
N ASN A 129 -2.19 -4.91 -11.83
CA ASN A 129 -2.98 -6.03 -11.32
C ASN A 129 -2.21 -7.35 -11.46
N PHE A 130 -1.98 -8.05 -10.36
CA PHE A 130 -1.44 -9.40 -10.39
C PHE A 130 -2.60 -10.40 -10.44
N ILE A 131 -2.65 -11.23 -11.47
CA ILE A 131 -3.77 -12.15 -11.72
C ILE A 131 -3.35 -13.61 -11.63
N LEU A 132 -4.28 -14.45 -11.21
CA LEU A 132 -4.26 -15.91 -11.39
C LEU A 132 -5.37 -16.28 -12.37
N ALA A 133 -5.08 -17.07 -13.39
CA ALA A 133 -6.03 -17.34 -14.47
C ALA A 133 -6.03 -18.80 -14.95
N SER A 134 -7.19 -19.22 -15.49
CA SER A 134 -7.35 -20.52 -16.14
C SER A 134 -6.71 -20.53 -17.53
N ALA A 135 -6.60 -21.73 -18.12
CA ALA A 135 -6.14 -21.90 -19.50
C ALA A 135 -7.06 -21.20 -20.52
N SER A 136 -8.33 -20.97 -20.17
CA SER A 136 -9.30 -20.21 -20.96
C SER A 136 -9.27 -18.70 -20.67
N HIS A 137 -8.22 -18.20 -20.01
CA HIS A 137 -8.03 -16.79 -19.64
C HIS A 137 -9.11 -16.22 -18.70
N VAL A 138 -9.86 -17.09 -18.01
CA VAL A 138 -10.78 -16.66 -16.96
C VAL A 138 -9.96 -16.26 -15.75
N LYS A 139 -10.14 -15.02 -15.28
CA LYS A 139 -9.53 -14.51 -14.06
C LYS A 139 -10.13 -15.22 -12.85
N LEU A 140 -9.31 -15.95 -12.10
CA LEU A 140 -9.71 -16.75 -10.93
C LEU A 140 -9.43 -16.03 -9.61
N TRP A 141 -8.40 -15.20 -9.57
CA TRP A 141 -8.03 -14.34 -8.44
C TRP A 141 -7.25 -13.14 -8.98
N ASP A 142 -7.35 -12.00 -8.30
CA ASP A 142 -6.51 -10.85 -8.63
C ASP A 142 -6.29 -9.88 -7.46
N SER A 143 -5.13 -9.20 -7.46
CA SER A 143 -4.76 -8.27 -6.40
C SER A 143 -5.70 -7.06 -6.31
N PHE A 144 -6.26 -6.62 -7.43
CA PHE A 144 -7.19 -5.48 -7.46
C PHE A 144 -8.49 -5.74 -6.69
N SER A 145 -8.95 -7.00 -6.64
CA SER A 145 -10.11 -7.39 -5.82
C SER A 145 -9.82 -7.42 -4.32
N ARG A 146 -8.55 -7.27 -3.92
CA ARG A 146 -8.05 -7.34 -2.54
C ARG A 146 -7.09 -6.19 -2.26
N PRO A 147 -7.55 -4.92 -2.33
CA PRO A 147 -6.68 -3.77 -2.12
C PRO A 147 -6.11 -3.78 -0.69
N THR A 148 -5.00 -3.05 -0.52
CA THR A 148 -4.35 -2.85 0.78
C THR A 148 -4.64 -1.46 1.30
N ASP A 149 -3.79 -0.46 1.02
CA ASP A 149 -4.00 0.96 1.29
C ASP A 149 -4.15 1.80 0.01
N THR A 150 -3.92 1.20 -1.15
CA THR A 150 -3.79 1.90 -2.43
C THR A 150 -4.75 1.33 -3.48
N ILE A 151 -5.30 2.22 -4.30
CA ILE A 151 -5.94 1.90 -5.56
C ILE A 151 -5.18 2.50 -6.75
N LEU A 152 -5.20 1.77 -7.88
CA LEU A 152 -4.52 2.15 -9.12
C LEU A 152 -5.51 2.44 -10.26
N PRO A 153 -5.09 3.16 -11.32
CA PRO A 153 -5.92 3.33 -12.50
C PRO A 153 -6.40 1.99 -13.06
N THR A 154 -7.62 1.97 -13.60
CA THR A 154 -8.39 0.79 -14.04
C THR A 154 -8.99 -0.08 -12.93
N GLN A 155 -8.63 0.16 -11.67
CA GLN A 155 -9.18 -0.60 -10.55
C GLN A 155 -10.63 -0.19 -10.24
N GLN A 156 -11.43 -1.21 -9.92
CA GLN A 156 -12.81 -1.08 -9.52
C GLN A 156 -13.00 -1.80 -8.19
N LEU A 157 -13.60 -1.11 -7.22
CA LEU A 157 -13.94 -1.67 -5.92
C LEU A 157 -15.46 -1.79 -5.82
N ASP A 158 -15.92 -3.03 -5.71
CA ASP A 158 -17.32 -3.38 -5.56
C ASP A 158 -17.82 -3.15 -4.12
N LEU A 159 -19.11 -3.39 -3.90
CA LEU A 159 -19.67 -3.47 -2.55
C LEU A 159 -18.85 -4.43 -1.66
N ARG A 160 -18.74 -4.08 -0.38
CA ARG A 160 -17.92 -4.74 0.66
C ARG A 160 -16.41 -4.58 0.48
N ALA A 161 -15.94 -3.91 -0.57
CA ALA A 161 -14.53 -3.58 -0.67
C ALA A 161 -14.11 -2.70 0.51
N LYS A 162 -12.99 -3.07 1.13
CA LYS A 162 -12.37 -2.37 2.26
C LYS A 162 -10.91 -2.15 1.95
N LEU A 163 -10.42 -0.96 2.27
CA LEU A 163 -9.04 -0.56 2.12
C LEU A 163 -8.58 -0.01 3.48
N ASN A 164 -7.45 -0.52 3.98
CA ASN A 164 -6.91 -0.20 5.29
C ASN A 164 -5.62 0.58 5.09
N ALA A 165 -5.49 1.71 5.77
CA ALA A 165 -4.22 2.39 5.88
C ALA A 165 -3.21 1.48 6.58
N GLN A 166 -1.94 1.61 6.19
CA GLN A 166 -0.85 1.01 6.95
C GLN A 166 -0.74 1.63 8.35
N TYR A 167 -0.10 0.93 9.28
CA TYR A 167 0.02 1.35 10.66
C TYR A 167 0.88 2.61 10.81
N SER A 168 2.03 2.64 10.13
CA SER A 168 2.91 3.82 10.06
C SER A 168 3.67 3.81 8.73
N GLU A 169 4.50 4.82 8.46
CA GLU A 169 5.25 4.95 7.20
C GLU A 169 6.05 3.68 6.82
N MET A 170 6.60 2.98 7.81
CA MET A 170 7.45 1.80 7.62
C MET A 170 6.82 0.49 8.10
N ASN A 171 5.58 0.53 8.61
CA ASN A 171 4.88 -0.64 9.12
C ASN A 171 3.60 -0.92 8.32
N TYR A 172 3.66 -1.96 7.49
CA TYR A 172 2.60 -2.41 6.58
C TYR A 172 1.49 -3.23 7.27
N SER A 173 1.53 -3.39 8.60
CA SER A 173 0.39 -3.94 9.34
C SER A 173 -0.82 -3.00 9.22
N ALA A 174 -2.01 -3.53 9.51
CA ALA A 174 -3.22 -2.70 9.50
C ALA A 174 -3.11 -1.57 10.52
N GLY A 175 -3.31 -0.35 10.06
CA GLY A 175 -3.41 0.84 10.89
C GLY A 175 -4.84 1.12 11.32
N ARG A 176 -5.01 2.30 11.90
CA ARG A 176 -6.26 2.72 12.53
C ARG A 176 -7.30 3.31 11.58
N PHE A 177 -6.93 3.61 10.35
CA PHE A 177 -7.83 4.21 9.38
C PHE A 177 -8.19 3.23 8.28
N HIS A 178 -9.45 3.19 7.90
CA HIS A 178 -9.89 2.39 6.77
C HIS A 178 -11.09 3.05 6.09
N PHE A 179 -11.35 2.68 4.84
CA PHE A 179 -12.63 2.96 4.21
C PHE A 179 -13.32 1.67 3.77
N MET A 180 -14.64 1.74 3.64
CA MET A 180 -15.45 0.66 3.08
C MET A 180 -16.54 1.22 2.18
N LEU A 181 -16.77 0.56 1.04
CA LEU A 181 -18.00 0.71 0.28
C LEU A 181 -19.01 -0.33 0.81
N GLY A 182 -19.87 0.07 1.74
CA GLY A 182 -20.79 -0.86 2.41
C GLY A 182 -21.92 -1.36 1.49
N ASP A 183 -22.59 -2.45 1.89
CA ASP A 183 -23.69 -3.08 1.13
C ASP A 183 -24.87 -2.13 0.81
N ALA A 184 -25.07 -1.11 1.66
CA ALA A 184 -26.06 -0.07 1.43
C ALA A 184 -25.67 0.95 0.35
N GLY A 185 -24.48 0.83 -0.27
CA GLY A 185 -24.01 1.71 -1.34
C GLY A 185 -23.36 3.01 -0.87
N ASN A 186 -22.99 3.10 0.40
CA ASN A 186 -22.31 4.28 0.94
C ASN A 186 -20.81 4.00 1.10
N LEU A 187 -19.97 4.85 0.52
CA LEU A 187 -18.54 4.87 0.80
C LEU A 187 -18.32 5.70 2.06
N ALA A 188 -17.71 5.11 3.08
CA ALA A 188 -17.47 5.76 4.35
C ALA A 188 -16.06 5.47 4.86
N PHE A 189 -15.46 6.47 5.52
CA PHE A 189 -14.13 6.40 6.09
C PHE A 189 -14.24 6.38 7.61
N TYR A 190 -13.44 5.53 8.23
CA TYR A 190 -13.53 5.15 9.63
C TYR A 190 -12.19 5.27 10.32
N ALA A 191 -12.21 5.82 11.53
CA ALA A 191 -11.11 5.77 12.47
C ALA A 191 -11.44 4.75 13.55
N THR A 192 -10.59 3.75 13.73
CA THR A 192 -10.71 2.71 14.74
C THR A 192 -9.70 3.03 15.85
N PRO A 193 -10.12 3.36 17.08
CA PRO A 193 -9.20 3.56 18.18
C PRO A 193 -8.46 2.26 18.49
N ASP A 194 -7.13 2.23 18.47
CA ASP A 194 -6.39 1.10 19.03
C ASP A 194 -6.44 1.20 20.57
N PRO A 195 -6.86 0.16 21.33
CA PRO A 195 -7.18 -1.23 20.96
C PRO A 195 -8.68 -1.57 20.90
N LEU A 196 -9.56 -0.59 20.70
CA LEU A 196 -11.00 -0.79 20.65
C LEU A 196 -11.49 -1.12 19.22
N ASP A 197 -12.37 -2.10 19.09
CA ASP A 197 -13.03 -2.41 17.80
C ASP A 197 -14.12 -1.40 17.39
N ALA A 198 -14.35 -0.35 18.20
CA ALA A 198 -15.27 0.73 17.87
C ALA A 198 -14.73 1.53 16.66
N SER A 199 -15.59 1.97 15.75
CA SER A 199 -15.16 2.70 14.56
C SER A 199 -15.97 3.98 14.36
N ASP A 200 -15.26 5.11 14.29
CA ASP A 200 -15.83 6.43 14.14
C ASP A 200 -15.85 6.84 12.67
N THR A 201 -17.04 7.05 12.12
CA THR A 201 -17.16 7.56 10.75
C THR A 201 -16.81 9.05 10.73
N TYR A 202 -15.80 9.43 9.94
CA TYR A 202 -15.39 10.84 9.79
C TYR A 202 -15.63 11.42 8.39
N TRP A 203 -15.92 10.56 7.41
CA TRP A 203 -16.31 11.00 6.08
C TRP A 203 -17.27 10.01 5.44
N ARG A 204 -18.19 10.50 4.60
CA ARG A 204 -19.16 9.68 3.87
C ARG A 204 -19.52 10.28 2.51
N SER A 205 -19.80 9.43 1.52
CA SER A 205 -20.20 9.85 0.17
C SER A 205 -21.66 10.31 0.06
N ASN A 206 -22.50 9.98 1.04
CA ASN A 206 -23.95 10.24 1.05
C ASN A 206 -24.70 9.59 -0.13
N THR A 207 -24.35 8.34 -0.44
CA THR A 207 -24.90 7.60 -1.61
C THR A 207 -25.69 6.35 -1.22
N VAL A 208 -26.19 6.30 0.01
CA VAL A 208 -27.03 5.21 0.51
C VAL A 208 -28.18 4.92 -0.48
N GLY A 209 -28.40 3.65 -0.80
CA GLY A 209 -29.45 3.18 -1.70
C GLY A 209 -29.11 3.25 -3.20
N SER A 210 -28.03 3.94 -3.60
CA SER A 210 -27.68 4.12 -5.01
C SER A 210 -26.25 3.75 -5.37
N GLY A 211 -25.28 3.92 -4.47
CA GLY A 211 -23.89 3.61 -4.74
C GLY A 211 -23.65 2.12 -4.95
N PHE A 212 -22.72 1.81 -5.85
CA PHE A 212 -22.50 0.45 -6.33
C PHE A 212 -21.02 0.11 -6.49
N GLN A 213 -20.23 1.01 -7.11
CA GLN A 213 -18.84 0.72 -7.42
C GLN A 213 -17.97 1.98 -7.41
N LEU A 214 -16.84 1.92 -6.71
CA LEU A 214 -15.81 2.95 -6.71
C LEU A 214 -14.81 2.66 -7.83
N ILE A 215 -14.59 3.63 -8.72
CA ILE A 215 -13.78 3.45 -9.93
C ILE A 215 -12.63 4.45 -9.91
N PHE A 216 -11.41 3.96 -10.10
CA PHE A 216 -10.28 4.79 -10.52
C PHE A 216 -10.06 4.60 -12.02
N ASN A 217 -10.50 5.54 -12.83
CA ASN A 217 -10.53 5.37 -14.27
C ASN A 217 -9.19 5.74 -14.95
N GLN A 218 -9.09 5.46 -16.25
CA GLN A 218 -7.91 5.77 -17.07
C GLN A 218 -7.70 7.27 -17.32
N SER A 219 -8.70 8.11 -17.04
CA SER A 219 -8.55 9.57 -17.06
C SER A 219 -7.95 10.12 -15.76
N GLY A 220 -7.57 9.24 -14.83
CA GLY A 220 -7.01 9.58 -13.54
C GLY A 220 -8.01 10.19 -12.58
N GLN A 221 -9.28 9.80 -12.66
CA GLN A 221 -10.30 10.27 -11.73
C GLN A 221 -10.83 9.13 -10.86
N VAL A 222 -11.02 9.40 -9.57
CA VAL A 222 -11.63 8.49 -8.61
C VAL A 222 -13.06 8.94 -8.32
N TYR A 223 -14.04 8.10 -8.62
CA TYR A 223 -15.46 8.42 -8.42
C TYR A 223 -16.31 7.19 -8.12
N LEU A 224 -17.39 7.41 -7.38
CA LEU A 224 -18.40 6.41 -7.04
C LEU A 224 -19.54 6.46 -8.04
N THR A 225 -20.00 5.28 -8.48
CA THR A 225 -21.08 5.13 -9.46
C THR A 225 -22.28 4.36 -8.92
N ALA A 226 -23.44 4.60 -9.51
CA ALA A 226 -24.61 3.75 -9.41
C ALA A 226 -24.54 2.56 -10.39
N ARG A 227 -25.43 1.58 -10.23
CA ARG A 227 -25.50 0.39 -11.09
C ARG A 227 -25.72 0.71 -12.57
N ASN A 228 -26.42 1.80 -12.88
CA ASN A 228 -26.63 2.31 -14.24
C ASN A 228 -25.45 3.15 -14.77
N ARG A 229 -24.30 3.15 -14.06
CA ARG A 229 -23.07 3.91 -14.36
C ARG A 229 -23.17 5.43 -14.19
N THR A 230 -24.26 5.96 -13.63
CA THR A 230 -24.31 7.37 -13.24
C THR A 230 -23.25 7.67 -12.18
N ILE A 231 -22.47 8.74 -12.36
CA ILE A 231 -21.50 9.20 -11.37
C ILE A 231 -22.25 9.89 -10.24
N LEU A 232 -22.12 9.38 -9.01
CA LEU A 232 -22.82 9.88 -7.83
C LEU A 232 -21.94 10.82 -7.00
N ASN A 233 -20.65 10.50 -6.87
CA ASN A 233 -19.73 11.27 -6.05
C ASN A 233 -18.33 11.23 -6.67
N ARG A 234 -17.72 12.41 -6.89
CA ARG A 234 -16.34 12.52 -7.37
C ARG A 234 -15.43 12.67 -6.14
N ILE A 235 -14.67 11.62 -5.84
CA ILE A 235 -13.78 11.58 -4.68
C ILE A 235 -12.58 12.49 -4.91
N THR A 236 -12.03 12.48 -6.13
CA THR A 236 -10.96 13.39 -6.53
C THR A 236 -11.51 14.46 -7.49
N ALA A 237 -11.07 15.70 -7.28
CA ALA A 237 -11.65 16.87 -7.95
C ALA A 237 -11.28 16.94 -9.43
N GLU A 238 -10.01 16.73 -9.77
CA GLU A 238 -9.48 16.98 -11.11
C GLU A 238 -8.96 15.69 -11.77
N PRO A 239 -9.38 15.37 -13.00
CA PRO A 239 -8.82 14.26 -13.76
C PRO A 239 -7.41 14.62 -14.23
N VAL A 240 -6.48 13.67 -14.09
CA VAL A 240 -5.14 13.77 -14.66
C VAL A 240 -4.93 12.61 -15.62
N PRO A 241 -4.66 12.81 -16.92
CA PRO A 241 -4.47 11.70 -17.85
C PRO A 241 -3.33 10.75 -17.41
N THR A 242 -3.56 9.43 -17.44
CA THR A 242 -2.59 8.43 -16.98
C THR A 242 -1.46 8.16 -17.97
N GLY A 243 -1.57 8.62 -19.22
CA GLY A 243 -0.59 8.31 -20.27
C GLY A 243 0.83 8.79 -19.97
N GLY A 244 0.98 9.97 -19.35
CA GLY A 244 2.29 10.55 -19.01
C GLY A 244 2.74 10.34 -17.57
N TYR A 245 1.91 9.73 -16.73
CA TYR A 245 2.12 9.68 -15.28
C TYR A 245 1.80 8.31 -14.70
N TYR A 246 2.68 7.79 -13.86
CA TYR A 246 2.27 6.83 -12.84
C TYR A 246 1.34 7.52 -11.85
N GLN A 247 0.27 6.84 -11.46
CA GLN A 247 -0.71 7.39 -10.53
C GLN A 247 -1.10 6.35 -9.50
N ARG A 248 -1.40 6.83 -8.29
CA ARG A 248 -1.98 6.04 -7.22
C ARG A 248 -2.90 6.91 -6.39
N ALA A 249 -3.96 6.32 -5.83
CA ALA A 249 -4.74 6.95 -4.78
C ALA A 249 -4.69 6.08 -3.54
N ILE A 250 -4.25 6.66 -2.42
CA ILE A 250 -3.85 5.96 -1.21
C ILE A 250 -4.59 6.53 -0.01
N LEU A 251 -5.10 5.67 0.87
CA LEU A 251 -5.48 6.06 2.22
C LEU A 251 -4.23 5.97 3.09
N GLU A 252 -3.62 7.11 3.36
CA GLU A 252 -2.37 7.11 4.13
C GLU A 252 -2.62 6.78 5.61
N TYR A 253 -1.56 6.38 6.31
CA TYR A 253 -1.57 6.09 7.76
C TYR A 253 -2.05 7.27 8.61
N ASP A 254 -2.03 8.48 8.04
CA ASP A 254 -2.54 9.70 8.66
C ASP A 254 -4.07 9.87 8.50
N GLY A 255 -4.77 8.91 7.90
CA GLY A 255 -6.22 8.86 7.76
C GLY A 255 -6.80 9.67 6.59
N VAL A 256 -5.95 10.25 5.75
CA VAL A 256 -6.39 11.08 4.64
C VAL A 256 -6.14 10.37 3.30
N PHE A 257 -7.17 10.29 2.49
CA PHE A 257 -7.09 9.73 1.14
C PHE A 257 -6.58 10.78 0.17
N ARG A 258 -5.48 10.46 -0.53
CA ARG A 258 -4.78 11.36 -1.45
C ARG A 258 -4.50 10.67 -2.77
N GLN A 259 -4.57 11.44 -3.85
CA GLN A 259 -4.12 11.00 -5.16
C GLN A 259 -2.76 11.63 -5.46
N TYR A 260 -1.84 10.82 -5.96
CA TYR A 260 -0.50 11.21 -6.36
C TYR A 260 -0.22 10.87 -7.81
N ILE A 261 0.61 11.70 -8.45
CA ILE A 261 1.16 11.50 -9.78
C ILE A 261 2.68 11.52 -9.75
N HIS A 262 3.31 10.73 -10.59
CA HIS A 262 4.75 10.71 -10.82
C HIS A 262 5.00 10.61 -12.33
N PRO A 263 5.74 11.54 -12.96
CA PRO A 263 6.03 11.50 -14.39
C PRO A 263 6.68 10.18 -14.81
N LYS A 264 6.25 9.59 -15.93
CA LYS A 264 6.90 8.39 -16.48
C LYS A 264 8.25 8.70 -17.12
N THR A 265 8.41 9.91 -17.64
CA THR A 265 9.65 10.41 -18.23
C THR A 265 10.30 11.43 -17.29
N ALA A 266 11.59 11.25 -17.03
CA ALA A 266 12.37 12.27 -16.35
C ALA A 266 12.53 13.48 -17.28
N ASN A 267 12.19 14.67 -16.82
CA ASN A 267 12.64 15.90 -17.50
C ASN A 267 14.14 16.03 -17.22
N SER A 268 14.94 15.58 -18.19
CA SER A 268 16.41 15.51 -18.19
C SER A 268 17.13 16.85 -17.99
N SER A 269 16.38 17.95 -17.86
CA SER A 269 16.91 19.31 -17.74
C SER A 269 17.15 19.79 -16.30
N SER A 270 16.67 19.10 -15.26
CA SER A 270 16.67 19.65 -13.89
C SER A 270 17.55 18.94 -12.86
N GLY A 271 18.08 17.74 -13.15
CA GLY A 271 18.93 16.99 -12.20
C GLY A 271 18.28 16.71 -10.83
N ARG A 272 16.99 16.98 -10.67
CA ARG A 272 16.24 16.84 -9.42
C ARG A 272 15.49 15.51 -9.44
N LEU A 273 15.64 14.71 -8.37
CA LEU A 273 14.79 13.55 -8.12
C LEU A 273 13.33 14.01 -8.13
N ILE A 274 12.55 13.45 -9.05
CA ILE A 274 11.15 13.80 -9.20
C ILE A 274 10.36 12.91 -8.24
N GLY A 275 10.01 13.45 -7.08
CA GLY A 275 9.13 12.75 -6.13
C GLY A 275 7.66 12.76 -6.57
N TRP A 276 6.85 11.97 -5.87
CA TRP A 276 5.39 11.97 -6.03
C TRP A 276 4.81 13.37 -5.76
N SER A 277 3.97 13.84 -6.69
CA SER A 277 3.25 15.11 -6.58
C SER A 277 1.78 14.87 -6.28
N ARG A 278 1.23 15.61 -5.31
CA ARG A 278 -0.16 15.50 -4.89
C ARG A 278 -1.10 16.19 -5.89
N VAL A 279 -2.24 15.57 -6.19
CA VAL A 279 -3.36 16.22 -6.90
C VAL A 279 -4.21 17.02 -5.91
N SER A 280 -4.74 18.17 -6.34
CA SER A 280 -5.24 19.29 -5.50
C SER A 280 -6.28 18.96 -4.42
N ALA A 281 -6.92 17.78 -4.44
CA ALA A 281 -7.95 17.39 -3.48
C ALA A 281 -7.53 16.19 -2.62
N SER A 282 -7.77 16.27 -1.31
CA SER A 282 -7.74 15.12 -0.38
C SER A 282 -9.08 14.93 0.29
N VAL A 283 -9.32 13.70 0.75
CA VAL A 283 -10.53 13.33 1.47
C VAL A 283 -10.17 12.75 2.84
N PRO A 284 -10.53 13.43 3.95
CA PRO A 284 -11.08 14.78 4.04
C PRO A 284 -10.04 15.87 3.72
N GLN A 285 -10.50 17.13 3.66
CA GLN A 285 -9.60 18.29 3.51
C GLN A 285 -8.79 18.61 4.78
N ASN A 286 -9.38 18.34 5.95
CA ASN A 286 -8.74 18.51 7.25
C ASN A 286 -9.25 17.45 8.22
N LEU A 287 -8.42 16.44 8.52
CA LEU A 287 -8.82 15.35 9.41
C LEU A 287 -9.06 15.83 10.84
N CYS A 288 -8.27 16.78 11.35
CA CYS A 288 -8.37 17.28 12.73
C CYS A 288 -9.76 17.84 13.05
N THR A 289 -10.48 18.36 12.06
CA THR A 289 -11.84 18.89 12.22
C THR A 289 -12.92 17.96 11.68
N SER A 290 -12.56 16.82 11.09
CA SER A 290 -13.52 15.87 10.50
C SER A 290 -14.04 14.85 11.50
N ILE A 291 -13.28 14.57 12.56
CA ILE A 291 -13.70 13.67 13.63
C ILE A 291 -14.18 14.51 14.82
N ALA A 292 -15.48 14.80 14.88
CA ALA A 292 -16.07 15.69 15.88
C ALA A 292 -16.70 14.93 17.08
N GLN A 293 -16.31 13.67 17.31
CA GLN A 293 -16.92 12.85 18.35
C GLN A 293 -16.48 13.28 19.76
N GLN A 294 -17.39 13.16 20.72
CA GLN A 294 -17.18 13.50 22.13
C GLN A 294 -16.44 12.40 22.89
N ILE A 295 -16.50 11.16 22.39
CA ILE A 295 -15.91 9.96 22.99
C ILE A 295 -15.15 9.22 21.88
N GLY A 296 -13.99 8.66 22.23
CA GLY A 296 -13.10 7.99 21.29
C GLY A 296 -11.77 8.72 21.18
N SER A 297 -10.87 8.19 20.37
CA SER A 297 -9.54 8.79 20.17
C SER A 297 -9.59 10.05 19.31
N GLY A 298 -10.59 10.19 18.44
CA GLY A 298 -10.66 11.26 17.46
C GLY A 298 -9.66 11.07 16.31
N ALA A 299 -9.23 12.18 15.68
CA ALA A 299 -8.26 12.19 14.59
C ALA A 299 -6.86 11.69 15.02
N CYS A 300 -6.53 11.90 16.30
CA CYS A 300 -5.30 11.41 16.91
C CYS A 300 -5.61 10.28 17.89
N GLY A 301 -4.62 9.63 18.48
CA GLY A 301 -4.86 8.56 19.44
C GLY A 301 -5.35 9.11 20.78
N PHE A 302 -5.60 8.24 21.75
CA PHE A 302 -5.98 8.70 23.09
C PHE A 302 -4.93 9.65 23.68
N ASN A 303 -5.39 10.61 24.49
CA ASN A 303 -4.54 11.58 25.20
C ASN A 303 -3.65 12.44 24.27
N SER A 304 -4.07 12.68 23.04
CA SER A 304 -3.34 13.51 22.08
C SER A 304 -4.27 14.49 21.38
N TYR A 305 -3.71 15.59 20.87
CA TYR A 305 -4.46 16.59 20.12
C TYR A 305 -3.93 16.72 18.69
N CYS A 306 -4.83 17.07 17.78
CA CYS A 306 -4.54 17.17 16.35
C CYS A 306 -4.29 18.62 15.95
N THR A 307 -3.19 18.86 15.26
CA THR A 307 -2.89 20.13 14.58
C THR A 307 -2.74 19.90 13.09
N ARG A 308 -3.02 20.92 12.27
CA ARG A 308 -2.83 20.86 10.83
C ARG A 308 -1.46 21.43 10.48
N GLY A 309 -0.60 20.63 9.87
CA GLY A 309 0.70 21.08 9.36
C GLY A 309 0.56 21.93 8.09
N ASP A 310 1.63 22.63 7.74
CA ASP A 310 1.72 23.45 6.52
C ASP A 310 1.59 22.63 5.23
N ASP A 311 1.97 21.35 5.29
CA ASP A 311 1.79 20.34 4.24
C ASP A 311 0.34 19.80 4.14
N LEU A 312 -0.57 20.38 4.93
CA LEU A 312 -1.98 20.01 5.07
C LEU A 312 -2.19 18.61 5.65
N ARG A 313 -1.17 18.00 6.27
CA ARG A 313 -1.29 16.72 6.98
C ARG A 313 -1.71 16.95 8.44
N PRO A 314 -2.50 16.05 9.03
CA PRO A 314 -2.71 16.06 10.47
C PRO A 314 -1.41 15.69 11.18
N ARG A 315 -1.17 16.32 12.33
CA ARG A 315 -0.05 16.06 13.24
C ARG A 315 -0.61 15.82 14.62
N CYS A 316 -0.17 14.74 15.26
CA CYS A 316 -0.65 14.36 16.58
C CYS A 316 0.42 14.66 17.62
N GLN A 317 0.03 15.40 18.66
CA GLN A 317 0.95 15.89 19.68
C GLN A 317 0.47 15.48 21.07
N CYS A 318 1.43 15.20 21.94
CA CYS A 318 1.16 14.90 23.34
C CYS A 318 1.10 16.21 24.16
N PRO A 319 0.10 16.34 25.05
CA PRO A 319 0.11 17.38 26.08
C PRO A 319 1.34 17.28 27.01
N PRO A 320 1.67 18.33 27.76
CA PRO A 320 2.70 18.26 28.80
C PRO A 320 2.42 17.12 29.80
N GLY A 321 3.45 16.36 30.16
CA GLY A 321 3.33 15.17 31.02
C GLY A 321 2.87 13.90 30.28
N TYR A 322 2.84 13.92 28.95
CA TYR A 322 2.55 12.76 28.13
C TYR A 322 3.63 12.54 27.09
N THR A 323 3.91 11.29 26.80
CA THR A 323 4.83 10.86 25.74
C THR A 323 4.08 10.00 24.72
N LEU A 324 4.62 9.88 23.51
CA LEU A 324 4.04 9.01 22.48
C LEU A 324 3.90 7.58 23.00
N LEU A 325 2.74 6.98 22.76
CA LEU A 325 2.49 5.57 23.05
C LEU A 325 3.41 4.67 22.21
N ASP A 326 3.60 5.06 20.94
CA ASP A 326 4.52 4.45 20.00
C ASP A 326 5.37 5.55 19.37
N SER A 327 6.68 5.52 19.62
CA SER A 327 7.62 6.51 19.10
C SER A 327 7.73 6.51 17.57
N THR A 328 7.27 5.44 16.90
CA THR A 328 7.27 5.32 15.44
C THR A 328 5.94 5.74 14.81
N ASN A 329 4.92 6.05 15.62
CA ASN A 329 3.59 6.39 15.14
C ASN A 329 2.87 7.40 16.03
N GLU A 330 3.01 8.68 15.70
CA GLU A 330 2.31 9.77 16.41
C GLU A 330 0.78 9.65 16.39
N MET A 331 0.22 8.93 15.41
CA MET A 331 -1.23 8.78 15.27
C MET A 331 -1.84 7.88 16.35
N ASN A 332 -1.04 7.12 17.11
CA ASN A 332 -1.52 6.20 18.13
C ASN A 332 -1.73 6.83 19.51
N GLY A 333 -1.42 8.12 19.63
CA GLY A 333 -1.70 8.89 20.84
C GLY A 333 -0.59 8.76 21.87
N CYS A 334 -0.95 9.04 23.11
CA CYS A 334 0.01 9.30 24.17
C CYS A 334 -0.33 8.57 25.47
N ILE A 335 0.71 8.34 26.25
CA ILE A 335 0.67 7.77 27.60
C ILE A 335 1.25 8.78 28.59
N GLN A 336 0.69 8.82 29.80
CA GLN A 336 1.18 9.70 30.85
C GLN A 336 2.58 9.27 31.33
N ASP A 337 3.45 10.24 31.56
CA ASP A 337 4.80 10.03 32.14
C ASP A 337 4.86 10.36 33.65
N PHE A 338 3.72 10.73 34.24
CA PHE A 338 3.56 11.03 35.66
C PHE A 338 2.81 9.94 36.42
N ALA A 339 3.03 9.89 37.74
CA ALA A 339 2.31 8.97 38.61
C ALA A 339 0.80 9.26 38.56
N PRO A 340 -0.07 8.24 38.40
CA PRO A 340 -1.51 8.44 38.40
C PRO A 340 -1.93 9.21 39.65
N GLN A 341 -2.75 10.24 39.49
CA GLN A 341 -3.28 10.95 40.65
C GLN A 341 -4.09 9.97 41.50
N ASN A 342 -3.73 9.85 42.77
CA ASN A 342 -4.48 9.09 43.75
C ASN A 342 -5.26 10.08 44.61
N CYS A 343 -6.59 9.99 44.58
CA CYS A 343 -7.48 10.84 45.38
C CYS A 343 -7.34 10.64 46.90
N ASN A 344 -6.51 9.69 47.36
CA ASN A 344 -6.20 9.50 48.78
C ASN A 344 -5.11 10.44 49.34
N GLY A 345 -4.52 11.32 48.52
CA GLY A 345 -3.50 12.27 48.96
C GLY A 345 -4.10 13.61 49.37
N SER A 346 -4.36 13.81 50.66
CA SER A 346 -4.59 15.14 51.24
C SER A 346 -3.33 16.01 51.09
N ARG A 347 -3.25 16.79 50.01
CA ARG A 347 -2.35 17.94 49.96
C ARG A 347 -3.12 19.17 50.49
N PRO A 348 -2.60 19.88 51.51
CA PRO A 348 -3.19 21.16 51.90
C PRO A 348 -3.06 22.13 50.73
N GLU A 349 -4.16 22.76 50.33
CA GLU A 349 -4.11 23.97 49.51
C GLU A 349 -3.30 25.01 50.29
N THR A 350 -2.15 25.41 49.75
CA THR A 350 -1.45 26.61 50.23
C THR A 350 -1.89 27.75 49.34
N ASP A 351 -2.69 28.64 49.94
CA ASP A 351 -3.11 29.94 49.39
C ASP A 351 -1.92 30.84 48.99
#